data_AF-A0A4P5WWQ5-F1
#
_entry.id   AF-A0A4P5WWQ5-F1
#
_cell.length_a   1.000
_cell.length_b   1.000
_cell.length_c   1.000
_cell.angle_alpha   90.00
_cell.angle_beta   90.00
_cell.angle_gamma   90.00
#
_symmetry.space_group_name_H-M   'P 1'
#
loop_
_entity.id
_entity.type
_entity.pdbx_description
1 polymer ?
#
loop_
_entity_poly.entity_id
_entity_poly.type
_entity_poly.pdbx_seq_one_letter_code
_entity_poly.pdbx_strand_id
1 'polypeptide(L)' 'MNAKPERSSSGKTLVVASTYGNKETDCVVDGKKVIVGVNAYIPKK' A
#
# COMPACT_ATOMS: atom_id res chain seq x y z
N MET A 1 10.19 2.09 -17.46
CA MET A 1 10.71 2.97 -16.37
C MET A 1 9.57 3.18 -15.38
N ASN A 2 9.74 2.81 -14.11
CA ASN A 2 8.73 3.08 -13.09
C ASN A 2 8.60 4.59 -12.87
N ALA A 3 7.36 5.07 -12.72
CA ALA A 3 7.05 6.48 -12.50
C ALA A 3 7.76 7.02 -11.25
N LYS A 4 8.10 8.32 -11.24
CA LYS A 4 8.68 8.99 -10.07
C LYS A 4 7.71 8.86 -8.88
N PRO A 5 8.17 8.46 -7.69
CA PRO A 5 7.30 8.21 -6.55
C PRO A 5 6.54 9.48 -6.15
N GLU A 6 5.24 9.32 -5.94
CA GLU A 6 4.34 10.41 -5.57
C GLU A 6 4.54 10.78 -4.09
N ARG A 7 4.39 12.07 -3.75
CA ARG A 7 4.46 12.47 -2.34
C ARG A 7 3.26 11.88 -1.61
N SER A 8 3.49 11.29 -0.45
CA SER A 8 2.39 10.90 0.44
C SER A 8 1.49 12.09 0.74
N SER A 9 0.20 11.85 1.01
CA SER A 9 -0.78 12.88 1.34
C SER A 9 -0.35 13.79 2.52
N SER A 10 0.51 13.29 3.41
CA SER A 10 1.09 14.06 4.53
C SER A 10 2.36 14.87 4.18
N GLY A 11 2.92 14.69 2.98
CA GLY A 11 4.14 15.35 2.50
C GLY A 11 5.45 14.87 3.15
N LYS A 12 5.40 13.95 4.11
CA LYS A 12 6.56 13.53 4.91
C LYS A 12 7.38 12.41 4.26
N THR A 13 6.74 11.57 3.45
CA THR A 13 7.38 10.42 2.80
C THR A 13 7.03 10.34 1.32
N LEU A 14 7.89 9.68 0.53
CA LEU A 14 7.64 9.33 -0.87
C LEU A 14 7.00 7.94 -0.92
N VAL A 15 5.84 7.82 -1.57
CA VAL A 15 5.13 6.56 -1.75
C VAL A 15 5.67 5.90 -3.02
N VAL A 16 6.26 4.72 -2.86
CA VAL A 16 6.86 3.96 -3.97
C VAL A 16 5.92 2.83 -4.42
N ALA A 17 5.11 2.30 -3.49
CA ALA A 17 4.01 1.41 -3.79
C ALA A 17 2.93 1.55 -2.70
N SER A 18 1.66 1.61 -3.10
CA SER A 18 0.52 1.53 -2.19
C SER A 18 -0.60 0.74 -2.85
N THR A 19 -1.32 -0.04 -2.07
CA THR A 19 -2.59 -0.66 -2.50
C THR A 19 -3.74 0.35 -2.53
N TYR A 20 -3.49 1.61 -2.13
CA TYR A 20 -4.47 2.68 -1.94
C TYR A 20 -5.61 2.28 -1.00
N GLY A 21 -5.28 1.43 -0.02
CA GLY A 21 -6.22 0.90 0.97
C GLY A 21 -6.23 -0.62 1.02
N ASN A 22 -7.16 -1.13 1.81
CA ASN A 22 -7.38 -2.55 2.00
C ASN A 22 -8.00 -3.16 0.73
N LYS A 23 -7.36 -4.16 0.15
CA LYS A 23 -7.88 -4.95 -0.98
C LYS A 23 -8.36 -6.30 -0.49
N GLU A 24 -9.59 -6.62 -0.83
CA GLU A 24 -10.15 -7.94 -0.62
C GLU A 24 -9.50 -8.94 -1.57
N THR A 25 -9.16 -10.12 -1.07
CA THR A 25 -8.56 -11.20 -1.86
C THR A 25 -9.54 -12.36 -2.00
N ASP A 26 -9.28 -13.24 -2.96
CA ASP A 26 -10.05 -14.47 -3.15
C ASP A 26 -9.69 -15.57 -2.14
N CYS A 27 -8.68 -15.35 -1.30
CA CYS A 27 -8.30 -16.29 -0.25
C CYS A 27 -9.33 -16.26 0.88
N VAL A 28 -9.82 -17.44 1.28
CA VAL A 28 -10.79 -17.61 2.35
C VAL A 28 -10.16 -18.42 3.49
N VAL A 29 -10.25 -17.90 4.70
CA VAL A 29 -9.84 -18.57 5.95
C VAL A 29 -11.04 -18.52 6.90
N ASP A 30 -11.47 -19.68 7.41
CA ASP A 30 -12.65 -19.82 8.28
C ASP A 30 -13.93 -19.17 7.73
N GLY A 31 -14.15 -19.29 6.43
CA GLY A 31 -15.32 -18.71 5.75
C GLY A 31 -15.29 -17.18 5.60
N LYS A 32 -14.17 -16.53 5.96
CA LYS A 32 -13.97 -15.09 5.81
C LYS A 32 -12.91 -14.81 4.76
N LYS A 33 -13.13 -13.78 3.95
CA LYS A 33 -12.14 -13.35 2.95
C LYS A 33 -10.99 -12.60 3.60
N VAL A 34 -9.79 -12.89 3.14
CA VAL A 34 -8.56 -12.24 3.63
C VAL A 34 -8.42 -10.88 2.95
N ILE A 35 -8.07 -9.88 3.76
CA ILE A 35 -7.85 -8.50 3.32
C ILE A 35 -6.35 -8.20 3.36
N VAL A 36 -5.80 -7.65 2.28
CA VAL A 36 -4.40 -7.25 2.17
C VAL A 36 -4.30 -5.75 1.92
N GLY A 37 -3.53 -5.06 2.76
CA GLY A 37 -3.14 -3.67 2.57
C GLY A 37 -1.62 -3.54 2.66
N VAL A 38 -0.99 -2.95 1.65
CA VAL A 38 0.47 -2.72 1.63
C VAL A 38 0.73 -1.24 1.39
N ASN A 39 1.53 -0.64 2.28
CA ASN A 39 2.05 0.71 2.12
C ASN A 39 3.57 0.65 2.20
N ALA A 40 4.25 1.02 1.10
CA ALA A 40 5.70 1.11 1.03
C ALA A 40 6.11 2.58 0.82
N TYR A 41 6.99 3.05 1.69
CA TYR A 41 7.47 4.43 1.67
C TYR A 41 8.97 4.50 1.97
N ILE A 42 9.61 5.56 1.50
CA ILE A 42 11.00 5.88 1.86
C ILE A 42 10.96 6.74 3.15
N PRO A 43 11.48 6.25 4.28
CA PRO A 43 11.58 7.06 5.50
C PRO A 43 12.63 8.16 5.31
N LYS A 44 12.35 9.38 5.78
CA LYS A 44 13.40 10.38 5.98
C LYS A 44 14.19 9.98 7.24
N LYS A 45 15.52 9.88 7.10
CA LYS A 45 16.42 9.91 8.27
C LYS A 45 16.35 11.27 8.95
#